data_AF-A0A2E0UVS1-F1
#
_entry.id   AF-A0A2E0UVS1-F1
#
_cell.length_a   1.000
_cell.length_b   1.000
_cell.length_c   1.000
_cell.angle_alpha   90.00
_cell.angle_beta   90.00
_cell.angle_gamma   90.00
#
_symmetry.space_group_name_H-M   'P 1'
#
loop_
_entity.id
_entity.type
_entity.pdbx_description
1 polymer ?
#
loop_
_entity_poly.entity_id
_entity_poly.type
_entity_poly.pdbx_seq_one_letter_code
_entity_poly.pdbx_strand_id
1 'polypeptide(L)'
;MPIFELSKLKSNSVDLFVNTHSLSEMEYHSVNEYIQQITIVTRAYFYHKNYELRRNIGYGHMEIPAASFPINPQIFQLIYRQKAICREQKYWEYL
;
A
#
# COMPACT_ATOMS: atom_id res chain seq x y z
N MET A 1 0.61 -12.88 4.30
CA MET A 1 -0.49 -13.65 3.66
C MET A 1 -0.33 -13.51 2.14
N PRO A 2 -0.56 -14.56 1.33
CA PRO A 2 -0.50 -14.45 -0.13
C PRO A 2 -1.64 -13.60 -0.72
N ILE A 3 -1.40 -13.03 -1.90
CA ILE A 3 -2.38 -12.21 -2.64
C ILE A 3 -3.71 -12.94 -2.90
N PHE A 4 -3.64 -14.20 -3.33
CA PHE A 4 -4.79 -15.03 -3.69
C PHE A 4 -5.65 -15.49 -2.50
N GLU A 5 -5.28 -15.14 -1.26
CA GLU A 5 -6.11 -15.36 -0.08
C GLU A 5 -6.99 -14.16 0.27
N LEU A 6 -6.69 -12.95 -0.24
CA LEU A 6 -7.45 -11.72 0.07
C LEU A 6 -8.92 -11.83 -0.32
N SER A 7 -9.20 -12.31 -1.52
CA SER A 7 -10.55 -12.47 -2.07
C SER A 7 -11.40 -13.54 -1.36
N LYS A 8 -10.82 -14.29 -0.41
CA LYS A 8 -11.53 -15.26 0.45
C LYS A 8 -11.95 -14.65 1.80
N LEU A 9 -11.44 -13.47 2.14
CA LEU A 9 -11.89 -12.72 3.31
C LEU A 9 -13.27 -12.12 3.02
N LYS A 10 -14.08 -11.95 4.07
CA LYS A 10 -15.37 -11.27 3.93
C LYS A 10 -15.15 -9.77 3.78
N SER A 11 -16.03 -9.09 3.05
CA SER A 11 -15.98 -7.62 2.97
C SER A 11 -16.09 -7.00 4.36
N ASN A 12 -15.33 -5.95 4.62
CA ASN A 12 -15.27 -5.26 5.93
C ASN A 12 -14.98 -6.18 7.13
N SER A 13 -14.17 -7.24 6.97
CA SER A 13 -13.77 -8.15 8.06
C SER A 13 -12.41 -7.86 8.69
N VAL A 14 -11.61 -6.96 8.11
CA VAL A 14 -10.27 -6.59 8.59
C VAL A 14 -10.31 -5.19 9.20
N ASP A 15 -10.11 -5.05 10.52
CA ASP A 15 -10.06 -3.72 11.15
C ASP A 15 -8.78 -2.94 10.84
N LEU A 16 -7.65 -3.63 10.75
CA LEU A 16 -6.35 -3.05 10.40
C LEU A 16 -5.66 -3.91 9.34
N PHE A 17 -5.53 -3.39 8.13
CA PHE A 17 -4.70 -3.97 7.08
C PHE A 17 -3.28 -3.39 7.17
N VAL A 18 -2.26 -4.23 6.98
CA VAL A 18 -0.84 -3.79 6.99
C VAL A 18 -0.10 -4.33 5.78
N ASN A 19 0.43 -3.41 4.97
CA ASN A 19 1.51 -3.69 4.02
C ASN A 19 2.85 -3.15 4.57
N THR A 20 3.95 -3.84 4.26
CA THR A 20 5.29 -3.28 4.45
C THR A 20 6.16 -3.58 3.23
N HIS A 21 6.53 -2.54 2.49
CA HIS A 21 7.36 -2.51 1.28
C HIS A 21 6.80 -3.25 0.04
N SER A 22 6.05 -4.33 0.23
CA SER A 22 5.62 -5.24 -0.84
C SER A 22 4.80 -4.61 -1.97
N LEU A 23 4.11 -3.48 -1.74
CA LEU A 23 3.40 -2.77 -2.81
C LEU A 23 4.35 -2.12 -3.83
N SER A 24 5.48 -1.52 -3.41
CA SER A 24 6.39 -0.84 -4.35
C SER A 24 7.25 -1.82 -5.16
N GLU A 25 7.33 -3.06 -4.71
CA GLU A 25 8.08 -4.19 -5.30
C GLU A 25 7.30 -4.91 -6.43
N MET A 26 6.07 -4.49 -6.73
CA MET A 26 5.18 -5.09 -7.73
C MET A 26 5.00 -4.23 -8.99
N GLU A 27 4.45 -4.84 -10.03
CA GLU A 27 3.96 -4.13 -11.22
C GLU A 27 2.69 -3.30 -10.93
N TYR A 28 2.50 -2.19 -11.65
CA TYR A 28 1.44 -1.22 -11.33
C TYR A 28 0.02 -1.80 -11.44
N HIS A 29 -0.21 -2.70 -12.40
CA HIS A 29 -1.49 -3.40 -12.51
C HIS A 29 -1.75 -4.29 -11.28
N SER A 30 -0.71 -4.95 -10.74
CA SER A 30 -0.81 -5.79 -9.55
C SER A 30 -1.04 -4.95 -8.30
N VAL A 31 -0.43 -3.76 -8.21
CA VAL A 31 -0.71 -2.76 -7.15
C VAL A 31 -2.17 -2.31 -7.18
N ASN A 32 -2.73 -2.02 -8.37
CA ASN A 32 -4.14 -1.66 -8.51
C ASN A 32 -5.08 -2.76 -7.98
N GLU A 33 -4.89 -4.02 -8.41
CA GLU A 33 -5.66 -5.15 -7.90
C GLU A 33 -5.53 -5.30 -6.38
N TYR A 34 -4.33 -5.11 -5.83
CA TYR A 34 -4.08 -5.21 -4.38
C TYR A 34 -4.84 -4.14 -3.60
N ILE A 35 -4.80 -2.87 -4.04
CA ILE A 35 -5.53 -1.77 -3.40
C ILE A 35 -7.05 -1.97 -3.51
N GLN A 36 -7.56 -2.53 -4.61
CA GLN A 36 -8.99 -2.90 -4.73
C GLN A 36 -9.39 -4.01 -3.75
N GLN A 37 -8.59 -5.08 -3.62
CA GLN A 37 -8.88 -6.14 -2.65
C GLN A 37 -8.78 -5.64 -1.20
N ILE A 38 -7.76 -4.83 -0.87
CA ILE A 38 -7.62 -4.16 0.43
C ILE A 38 -8.84 -3.30 0.75
N THR A 39 -9.30 -2.50 -0.23
CA THR A 39 -10.52 -1.68 -0.13
C THR A 39 -11.76 -2.50 0.21
N ILE A 40 -11.92 -3.69 -0.35
CA ILE A 40 -13.10 -4.53 -0.12
C ILE A 40 -13.09 -5.18 1.27
N VAL A 41 -11.92 -5.64 1.75
CA VAL A 41 -11.83 -6.42 3.01
C VAL A 41 -11.67 -5.55 4.27
N THR A 42 -11.20 -4.30 4.12
CA THR A 42 -10.80 -3.45 5.24
C THR A 42 -11.94 -2.55 5.72
N ARG A 43 -12.22 -2.59 7.03
CA ARG A 43 -13.32 -1.86 7.67
C ARG A 43 -12.96 -0.49 8.25
N ALA A 44 -11.72 -0.31 8.72
CA ALA A 44 -11.35 0.88 9.49
C ALA A 44 -9.99 1.48 9.11
N TYR A 45 -8.90 0.70 9.09
CA TYR A 45 -7.56 1.25 8.87
C TYR A 45 -6.76 0.45 7.84
N PHE A 46 -6.14 1.14 6.89
CA PHE A 46 -5.11 0.60 6.00
C PHE A 46 -3.78 1.29 6.30
N TYR A 47 -2.75 0.50 6.58
CA TYR A 47 -1.35 0.90 6.73
C TYR A 47 -0.53 0.36 5.56
N HIS A 48 0.37 1.16 5.00
CA HIS A 48 1.44 0.64 4.14
C HIS A 48 2.78 1.32 4.43
N LYS A 49 3.89 0.77 3.93
CA LYS A 49 5.24 1.32 4.13
C LYS A 49 6.01 1.30 2.83
N ASN A 50 6.20 2.44 2.18
CA ASN A 50 6.84 2.45 0.86
C ASN A 50 7.77 3.66 0.68
N TYR A 51 8.18 3.94 -0.55
CA TYR A 51 9.16 4.94 -0.95
C TYR A 51 8.55 5.82 -2.05
N GLU A 52 8.44 7.15 -1.88
CA GLU A 52 8.11 8.10 -2.97
C GLU A 52 9.19 8.18 -4.04
N LEU A 53 10.43 7.90 -3.66
CA LEU A 53 11.53 7.86 -4.59
C LEU A 53 11.48 6.55 -5.35
N ARG A 54 11.44 6.61 -6.69
CA ARG A 54 11.70 5.45 -7.53
C ARG A 54 13.13 5.00 -7.29
N ARG A 55 13.32 3.81 -6.73
CA ARG A 55 14.64 3.21 -6.49
C ARG A 55 14.74 1.89 -7.23
N ASN A 56 15.92 1.57 -7.72
CA ASN A 56 16.19 0.25 -8.29
C ASN A 56 16.39 -0.74 -7.12
N ILE A 57 15.60 -1.82 -7.08
CA ILE A 57 15.67 -2.84 -6.02
C ILE A 57 16.35 -4.14 -6.49
N GLY A 58 17.08 -4.07 -7.61
CA GLY A 58 17.64 -5.22 -8.30
C GLY A 58 16.72 -5.74 -9.40
N TYR A 59 17.22 -6.73 -10.15
CA TYR A 59 16.50 -7.43 -11.24
C TYR A 59 15.92 -6.54 -12.36
N GLY A 60 16.28 -5.25 -12.40
CA GLY A 60 15.73 -4.26 -13.34
C GLY A 60 14.44 -3.58 -12.85
N HIS A 61 13.88 -3.98 -11.70
CA HIS A 61 12.65 -3.37 -11.18
C HIS A 61 12.92 -2.00 -10.55
N MET A 62 12.04 -1.04 -10.85
CA MET A 62 12.03 0.29 -10.28
C MET A 62 10.80 0.44 -9.37
N GLU A 63 11.02 0.76 -8.10
CA GLU A 63 9.92 0.92 -7.15
C GLU A 63 8.88 1.93 -7.60
N ILE A 64 7.60 1.55 -7.44
CA ILE A 64 6.46 2.43 -7.62
C ILE A 64 6.38 3.39 -6.41
N PRO A 65 6.32 4.71 -6.61
CA PRO A 65 6.12 5.68 -5.54
C PRO A 65 4.85 5.38 -4.72
N ALA A 66 4.90 5.54 -3.39
CA ALA A 66 3.72 5.33 -2.55
C ALA A 66 2.59 6.30 -2.92
N ALA A 67 2.94 7.58 -3.15
CA ALA A 67 2.09 8.62 -3.70
C ALA A 67 1.63 8.40 -5.16
N SER A 68 1.97 7.26 -5.78
CA SER A 68 1.39 6.80 -7.05
C SER A 68 0.43 5.63 -6.89
N PHE A 69 0.17 5.13 -5.67
CA PHE A 69 -0.81 4.06 -5.46
C PHE A 69 -2.24 4.57 -5.67
N PRO A 70 -3.15 3.80 -6.30
CA PRO A 70 -4.51 4.23 -6.61
C PRO A 70 -5.46 4.12 -5.40
N ILE A 71 -5.06 4.70 -4.26
CA ILE A 71 -5.84 4.76 -3.02
C ILE A 71 -6.94 5.81 -3.18
N ASN A 72 -8.20 5.44 -2.96
CA ASN A 72 -9.33 6.36 -3.12
C ASN A 72 -9.51 7.23 -1.86
N PRO A 73 -9.33 8.57 -1.93
CA PRO A 73 -9.48 9.48 -0.79
C PRO A 73 -10.90 9.56 -0.20
N GLN A 74 -11.90 9.00 -0.89
CA GLN A 74 -13.30 8.90 -0.43
C GLN A 74 -13.54 7.65 0.42
N ILE A 75 -12.58 6.71 0.47
CA ILE A 75 -12.66 5.43 1.17
C ILE A 75 -11.63 5.40 2.30
N PHE A 76 -10.38 5.79 2.00
CA PHE A 76 -9.33 5.99 2.99
C PHE A 76 -8.98 7.50 3.01
N GLN A 77 -9.15 8.15 4.18
CA GLN A 77 -8.91 9.58 4.34
C GLN A 77 -7.65 9.86 5.18
N LEU A 78 -6.56 10.33 4.53
CA LEU A 78 -5.24 10.52 5.14
C LEU A 78 -5.24 11.19 6.51
N ILE A 79 -5.06 10.40 7.58
CA ILE A 79 -4.90 10.91 8.96
C ILE A 79 -3.45 11.31 9.23
N TYR A 80 -2.49 10.48 8.84
CA TYR A 80 -1.09 10.68 9.19
C TYR A 80 -0.12 10.21 8.11
N ARG A 81 0.94 11.01 7.89
CA ARG A 81 2.01 10.74 6.92
C ARG A 81 3.36 10.97 7.58
N GLN A 82 4.09 9.90 7.90
CA GLN A 82 5.38 10.03 8.60
C GLN A 82 6.45 10.66 7.68
N LYS A 83 7.14 11.70 8.17
CA LYS A 83 8.41 12.15 7.55
C LYS A 83 9.52 11.19 7.96
N ALA A 84 10.33 10.75 7.01
CA ALA A 84 11.45 9.87 7.35
C ALA A 84 12.59 10.57 8.07
N ILE A 85 13.31 9.75 8.84
CA ILE A 85 14.42 10.15 9.69
C ILE A 85 15.71 10.37 8.88
N CYS A 86 15.89 9.70 7.72
CA CYS A 86 17.13 9.76 6.93
C CYS A 86 16.90 9.82 5.40
N ARG A 87 16.96 11.05 4.84
CA ARG A 87 17.22 11.51 3.44
C ARG A 87 16.47 10.90 2.24
N GLU A 88 15.84 9.75 2.40
CA GLU A 88 14.83 9.20 1.50
C GLU A 88 13.55 9.20 2.33
N GLN A 89 12.53 9.92 1.91
CA GLN A 89 11.35 10.25 2.74
C GLN A 89 9.98 9.36 2.26
N LYS A 90 10.56 8.27 3.03
CA LYS A 90 10.37 6.85 3.51
C LYS A 90 9.24 6.76 4.52
N TYR A 91 8.12 6.19 4.11
CA TYR A 91 6.86 6.84 4.43
C TYR A 91 5.70 5.84 4.49
N TRP A 92 4.60 6.23 5.14
CA TRP A 92 3.43 5.40 5.43
C TRP A 92 2.17 6.28 5.35
N GLU A 93 1.08 5.73 4.82
CA GLU A 93 -0.27 6.31 4.89
C GLU A 93 -1.14 5.41 5.79
N TYR A 94 -2.17 5.97 6.41
CA TYR A 94 -2.83 5.41 7.58
C TYR A 94 -4.27 5.94 7.69
N LEU A 95 -5.17 5.27 6.96
CA LEU A 95 -6.22 5.95 6.17
C LEU A 95 -5.59 6.96 5.17
#